data_AF-A0A2N5M3Q1-F1
#
_entry.id   AF-A0A2N5M3Q1-F1
#
_cell.length_a   1.000
_cell.length_b   1.000
_cell.length_c   1.000
_cell.angle_alpha   90.00
_cell.angle_beta   90.00
_cell.angle_gamma   90.00
#
_symmetry.space_group_name_H-M   'P 1'
#
loop_
_entity.id
_entity.type
_entity.pdbx_description
1 polymer ?
#
loop_
_entity_poly.entity_id
_entity_poly.type
_entity_poly.pdbx_seq_one_letter_code
_entity_poly.pdbx_strand_id
1 'polypeptide(L)' 'MNSYTLQKMQNDIQLKRSEMMKSARENGLTHELTIENSQELDELINEYLSMEHIEKKEVRLSIQNMVVIIPQCFSNIRVI' A
#
# COMPACT_ATOMS: atom_id res chain seq x y z
N MET A 1 -13.09 -5.45 7.35
CA MET A 1 -12.42 -4.67 8.41
C MET A 1 -11.14 -4.02 7.91
N ASN A 2 -11.09 -3.58 6.63
CA ASN A 2 -9.81 -3.42 5.91
C ASN A 2 -9.68 -2.05 5.20
N SER A 3 -10.77 -1.52 4.64
CA SER A 3 -10.80 -0.18 4.02
C SER A 3 -10.46 0.98 4.98
N TYR A 4 -10.92 0.93 6.24
CA TYR A 4 -10.61 1.96 7.24
C TYR A 4 -9.12 1.98 7.61
N THR A 5 -8.48 0.81 7.64
CA THR A 5 -7.05 0.66 7.94
C THR A 5 -6.20 1.22 6.80
N LEU A 6 -6.54 0.91 5.55
CA LEU A 6 -5.85 1.47 4.38
C LEU A 6 -6.00 3.00 4.29
N GLN A 7 -7.20 3.53 4.55
CA GLN A 7 -7.43 4.97 4.57
C GLN A 7 -6.62 5.67 5.68
N LYS A 8 -6.53 5.06 6.86
CA LYS A 8 -5.70 5.55 7.95
C LYS A 8 -4.22 5.58 7.54
N MET A 9 -3.70 4.50 6.96
CA MET A 9 -2.32 4.46 6.48
C MET A 9 -2.04 5.50 5.39
N GLN A 10 -2.98 5.75 4.48
CA GLN A 10 -2.85 6.84 3.51
C GLN A 10 -2.71 8.20 4.19
N ASN A 11 -3.49 8.47 5.22
CA ASN A 11 -3.38 9.72 5.99
C ASN A 11 -2.02 9.81 6.69
N ASP A 12 -1.56 8.72 7.30
CA ASP A 12 -0.28 8.67 8.01
C ASP A 12 0.90 8.91 7.03
N ILE A 13 0.84 8.34 5.81
CA ILE A 13 1.80 8.60 4.73
C ILE A 13 1.80 10.09 4.33
N GLN A 14 0.62 10.71 4.18
CA GLN A 14 0.54 12.13 3.81
C GLN A 14 1.09 13.03 4.92
N LEU A 15 0.80 12.72 6.18
CA LEU A 15 1.33 13.45 7.32
C LEU A 15 2.86 13.35 7.35
N LYS A 16 3.40 12.13 7.27
CA LYS A 16 4.85 11.91 7.31
C LYS A 16 5.59 12.54 6.13
N ARG A 17 4.97 12.53 4.94
CA ARG A 17 5.47 13.26 3.77
C ARG A 17 5.58 14.76 4.04
N SER A 18 4.58 15.35 4.68
CA SER A 18 4.60 16.77 5.05
C SER A 18 5.73 17.08 6.03
N GLU A 19 5.95 16.23 7.04
CA GLU A 19 7.04 16.34 8.02
C GLU A 19 8.41 16.25 7.36
N MET A 20 8.63 15.26 6.49
CA MET A 20 9.87 15.12 5.71
C MET A 20 10.12 16.36 4.85
N MET A 21 9.11 16.86 4.12
CA MET A 21 9.25 18.05 3.29
C MET A 21 9.53 19.31 4.13
N LYS A 22 8.95 19.41 5.33
CA LYS A 22 9.25 20.50 6.26
C LYS A 22 10.71 20.42 6.74
N SER A 23 11.14 19.25 7.20
CA SER A 23 12.51 19.03 7.64
C SER A 23 13.53 19.30 6.53
N ALA A 24 13.26 18.86 5.30
CA ALA A 24 14.11 19.13 4.14
C ALA A 24 14.27 20.62 3.85
N ARG A 25 13.20 21.41 4.01
CA ARG A 25 13.23 22.87 3.82
C ARG A 25 13.96 23.59 4.93
N GLU A 26 13.81 23.13 6.17
CA GLU A 26 14.38 23.79 7.36
C GLU A 26 15.85 23.41 7.57
N ASN A 27 16.21 22.14 7.36
CA ASN A 27 17.49 21.57 7.74
C ASN A 27 18.34 21.09 6.56
N GLY A 28 17.73 20.96 5.37
CA GLY A 28 18.38 20.41 4.18
C GLY A 28 18.25 18.88 4.05
N LEU A 29 18.45 18.37 2.84
CA LEU A 29 18.19 16.96 2.49
C LEU A 29 19.12 15.96 3.17
N THR A 30 20.34 16.37 3.50
CA THR A 30 21.36 15.51 4.11
C THR A 30 21.34 15.57 5.63
N HIS A 31 20.41 16.33 6.22
CA HIS A 31 20.27 16.39 7.66
C HIS A 31 19.69 15.08 8.17
N GLU A 32 20.23 14.57 9.28
CA GLU A 32 19.85 13.29 9.89
C GLU A 32 18.33 13.18 10.06
N LEU A 33 17.69 14.18 10.67
CA LEU A 33 16.23 14.24 10.79
C LEU A 33 15.47 14.13 9.45
N THR A 34 15.98 14.71 8.36
CA THR A 34 15.33 14.59 7.04
C THR A 34 15.50 13.19 6.48
N ILE A 35 16.66 12.57 6.69
CA ILE A 35 16.96 11.19 6.30
C ILE A 35 16.06 10.22 7.07
N GLU A 36 15.98 10.34 8.39
CA GLU A 36 15.11 9.53 9.25
C GLU A 36 13.64 9.64 8.80
N ASN A 37 13.15 10.86 8.59
CA ASN A 37 11.80 11.08 8.09
C ASN A 37 11.55 10.43 6.72
N SER A 38 12.55 10.39 5.85
CA SER A 38 12.44 9.72 4.54
C SER A 38 12.39 8.20 4.67
N GLN A 39 13.17 7.62 5.58
CA GLN A 39 13.20 6.17 5.83
C GLN A 39 11.87 5.70 6.42
N GLU A 40 11.36 6.40 7.44
CA GLU A 40 10.05 6.08 8.03
C GLU A 40 8.91 6.24 7.03
N LEU A 41 8.98 7.23 6.12
CA LEU A 41 8.01 7.40 5.05
C LEU A 41 8.04 6.21 4.07
N ASP A 42 9.23 5.75 3.68
CA ASP A 42 9.39 4.61 2.79
C ASP A 42 8.85 3.31 3.43
N GLU A 43 9.08 3.10 4.72
CA GLU A 43 8.52 1.96 5.46
C GLU A 43 6.98 1.97 5.44
N LEU A 44 6.35 3.12 5.74
CA LEU A 44 4.90 3.27 5.71
C LEU A 44 4.32 3.01 4.32
N ILE A 45 4.98 3.49 3.27
CA ILE A 45 4.57 3.25 1.87
C ILE A 45 4.67 1.76 1.55
N ASN A 46 5.76 1.10 1.94
CA ASN A 46 5.96 -0.32 1.67
C ASN A 46 4.90 -1.18 2.38
N GLU A 47 4.59 -0.88 3.64
CA GLU A 47 3.54 -1.57 4.38
C GLU A 47 2.18 -1.36 3.71
N TYR A 48 1.85 -0.13 3.34
CA TYR A 48 0.60 0.20 2.65
C TYR A 48 0.46 -0.57 1.32
N LEU A 49 1.51 -0.57 0.50
CA LEU A 49 1.53 -1.30 -0.77
C LEU A 49 1.39 -2.81 -0.55
N SER A 50 2.01 -3.36 0.49
CA SER A 50 1.86 -4.78 0.82
C SER A 50 0.41 -5.15 1.16
N MET A 51 -0.28 -4.28 1.92
CA MET A 51 -1.68 -4.49 2.31
C MET A 51 -2.63 -4.29 1.12
N GLU A 52 -2.39 -3.28 0.29
CA GLU A 52 -3.17 -3.03 -0.93
C GLU A 52 -3.08 -4.21 -1.92
N HIS A 53 -1.88 -4.78 -2.10
CA HIS A 53 -1.69 -5.97 -2.94
C HIS A 53 -2.39 -7.22 -2.37
N ILE A 54 -2.49 -7.35 -1.04
CA ILE A 54 -3.26 -8.44 -0.43
C ILE A 54 -4.75 -8.33 -0.78
N GLU A 55 -5.30 -7.11 -0.85
CA GLU A 55 -6.71 -6.90 -1.23
C GLU A 55 -6.99 -7.12 -2.73
N LYS A 56 -6.00 -6.86 -3.59
CA LYS A 56 -6.15 -6.92 -5.06
C LYS A 56 -5.72 -8.24 -5.70
N LYS A 57 -5.49 -9.29 -4.91
CA LYS A 57 -5.06 -10.59 -5.44
C LYS A 57 -6.02 -11.10 -6.54
N GLU A 58 -5.45 -11.65 -7.59
CA GLU A 58 -6.18 -12.31 -8.68
C GLU A 58 -6.16 -13.83 -8.48
N VAL A 59 -7.28 -14.49 -8.76
CA VAL A 59 -7.41 -15.95 -8.78
C VAL A 59 -7.41 -16.42 -10.22
N ARG A 60 -6.56 -17.40 -10.51
CA ARG A 60 -6.53 -18.09 -11.79
C ARG A 60 -7.36 -19.36 -11.71
N LEU A 61 -8.44 -19.42 -12.47
CA LEU A 61 -9.26 -20.62 -12.63
C LEU A 61 -8.91 -21.28 -13.96
N SER A 62 -8.64 -22.59 -13.92
CA SER A 62 -8.40 -23.40 -15.11
C SER A 62 -9.67 -24.18 -15.43
N ILE A 63 -10.27 -23.93 -16.60
CA ILE A 63 -11.46 -24.65 -17.08
C ILE A 63 -11.10 -25.25 -18.44
N GLN A 64 -10.94 -26.58 -18.48
CA GLN A 64 -10.57 -27.32 -19.69
C GLN A 64 -9.37 -26.68 -20.41
N ASN A 65 -9.61 -25.98 -21.53
CA ASN A 65 -8.59 -25.34 -22.37
C ASN A 65 -8.53 -23.79 -22.19
N MET A 66 -9.15 -23.25 -21.15
CA MET A 66 -9.21 -21.81 -20.86
C MET A 66 -8.65 -21.47 -19.48
N VAL A 67 -8.01 -20.31 -19.39
CA VAL A 67 -7.59 -19.69 -18.13
C VAL A 67 -8.38 -18.42 -17.93
N VAL A 68 -9.14 -18.37 -16.82
CA VAL A 68 -9.91 -17.19 -16.41
C VAL A 68 -9.20 -16.53 -15.23
N ILE A 69 -8.91 -15.23 -15.35
CA ILE A 69 -8.30 -14.41 -14.29
C ILE A 69 -9.40 -13.54 -13.70
N ILE A 70 -9.72 -13.72 -12.42
CA ILE A 70 -10.73 -12.94 -11.70
C ILE A 70 -10.14 -12.33 -10.43
N PRO A 71 -10.62 -11.15 -9.98
CA PRO A 71 -10.25 -10.64 -8.65
C PRO A 71 -10.69 -11.62 -7.54
N GLN A 72 -9.86 -11.80 -6.52
CA GLN A 72 -10.07 -12.79 -5.43
C GLN A 72 -11.36 -12.54 -4.64
N CYS A 73 -11.88 -11.31 -4.60
CA CYS A 73 -13.17 -11.01 -3.99
C CYS A 73 -14.38 -11.69 -4.67
N PHE A 74 -14.21 -12.24 -5.88
CA PHE A 74 -15.23 -13.01 -6.60
C PHE A 74 -15.01 -14.55 -6.56
N SER A 75 -13.98 -15.04 -5.85
CA SER A 75 -13.65 -16.48 -5.86
C SER A 75 -14.64 -17.37 -5.11
N ASN A 76 -15.54 -16.80 -4.30
CA ASN A 76 -16.57 -17.53 -3.55
C ASN A 76 -17.89 -17.70 -4.33
N ILE A 77 -17.94 -17.34 -5.61
CA ILE A 77 -19.11 -17.59 -6.45
C ILE A 77 -19.19 -19.10 -6.70
N ARG A 78 -20.17 -19.76 -6.09
CA ARG A 78 -20.53 -21.14 -6.44
C ARG A 78 -21.05 -21.13 -7.87
N VAL A 79 -20.28 -21.71 -8.78
CA VAL A 79 -20.78 -22.08 -10.10
C VAL A 79 -21.69 -23.29 -9.88
N ILE A 80 -23.01 -23.07 -9.94
CA ILE A 80 -24.05 -24.10 -9.90
C ILE A 80 -24.29 -24.58 -11.34
#